data_AF-A0A8U0W8E3-F1
#
_entry.id   AF-A0A8U0W8E3-F1
#
_cell.length_a   1.000
_cell.length_b   1.000
_cell.length_c   1.000
_cell.angle_alpha   90.00
_cell.angle_beta   90.00
_cell.angle_gamma   90.00
#
_symmetry.space_group_name_H-M   'P 1'
#
loop_
_entity.id
_entity.type
_entity.pdbx_description
1 polymer ?
#
loop_
_entity_poly.entity_id
_entity_poly.type
_entity_poly.pdbx_seq_one_letter_code
_entity_poly.pdbx_strand_id
1 'polypeptide(L)'
;MLTLTIYFYIGCLYTLSYAEICIDNGRCSPYCNEMKRSDIEKHLSTKTPYRAIANFDDKPPVYEGCQPTRIWCIIRHGTRNPSKNVIEKAKNVLKNLKDRILLNSEVSLCLKHMDILKDWQFKVAEEEEKFLVTEGEDELIELAERLQNRFPSLIPENYDPSIYYFKYTATQRTFESAKSFATGLFGRHQIGQIIYPKPLHKDPVLRWEIN
;
A
#
# COMPACT_ATOMS: atom_id res chain seq x y z
N MET A 1 -62.82 7.44 26.33
CA MET A 1 -61.46 7.14 26.85
C MET A 1 -60.62 6.24 25.93
N LEU A 2 -61.18 5.59 24.90
CA LEU A 2 -60.42 4.78 23.93
C LEU A 2 -59.96 5.53 22.65
N THR A 3 -60.54 6.69 22.34
CA THR A 3 -60.20 7.45 21.12
C THR A 3 -58.92 8.26 21.29
N LEU A 4 -58.66 8.83 22.48
CA LEU A 4 -57.43 9.59 22.75
C LEU A 4 -56.16 8.72 22.73
N THR A 5 -56.26 7.44 23.14
CA THR A 5 -55.14 6.51 23.16
C THR A 5 -54.71 6.06 21.77
N ILE A 6 -55.64 5.99 20.81
CA ILE A 6 -55.35 5.62 19.41
C ILE A 6 -54.62 6.76 18.68
N TYR A 7 -55.01 8.03 18.90
CA TYR A 7 -54.31 9.19 18.32
C TYR A 7 -52.89 9.34 18.86
N PHE A 8 -52.65 9.00 20.14
CA PHE A 8 -51.31 9.02 20.72
C PHE A 8 -50.37 7.96 20.11
N TYR A 9 -50.89 6.76 19.82
CA TYR A 9 -50.12 5.68 19.19
C TYR A 9 -49.84 5.93 17.70
N ILE A 10 -50.78 6.51 16.96
CA ILE A 10 -50.58 6.87 15.55
C ILE A 10 -49.57 8.03 15.44
N GLY A 11 -49.64 9.05 16.32
CA GLY A 11 -48.66 10.14 16.37
C GLY A 11 -47.24 9.67 16.69
N CYS A 12 -47.08 8.65 17.54
CA CYS A 12 -45.77 8.13 17.94
C CYS A 12 -45.11 7.26 16.85
N LEU A 13 -45.90 6.60 15.99
CA LEU A 13 -45.38 5.80 14.88
C LEU A 13 -44.95 6.66 13.67
N TYR A 14 -45.58 7.80 13.43
CA TYR A 14 -45.13 8.74 12.39
C TYR A 14 -43.85 9.50 12.77
N THR A 15 -43.48 9.57 14.05
CA THR A 15 -42.21 10.18 14.50
C THR A 15 -41.03 9.19 14.52
N LEU A 16 -41.27 7.90 14.29
CA LEU A 16 -40.21 6.87 14.30
C LEU A 16 -39.62 6.55 12.92
N SER A 17 -40.04 7.23 11.84
CA SER A 17 -39.54 6.96 10.49
C SER A 17 -38.33 7.82 10.05
N TYR A 18 -37.83 8.73 10.86
CA TYR A 18 -36.61 9.49 10.58
C TYR A 18 -35.84 9.77 11.88
N ALA A 19 -35.13 8.76 12.39
CA ALA A 19 -34.09 9.01 13.39
C ALA A 19 -32.86 9.62 12.68
N GLU A 20 -32.91 10.93 12.45
CA GLU A 20 -31.70 11.71 12.19
C GLU A 20 -30.93 11.83 13.50
N ILE A 21 -29.78 11.16 13.59
CA ILE A 21 -28.86 11.30 14.73
C ILE A 21 -28.14 12.65 14.54
N CYS A 22 -28.67 13.70 15.16
CA CYS A 22 -28.05 15.03 15.14
C CYS A 22 -27.10 15.15 16.34
N ILE A 23 -25.80 15.26 16.09
CA ILE A 23 -24.79 15.54 17.13
C ILE A 23 -24.42 17.02 17.05
N ASP A 24 -24.80 17.74 18.11
CA ASP A 24 -24.52 19.14 18.46
C ASP A 24 -24.88 20.26 17.46
N ASN A 25 -25.60 21.29 17.96
CA ASN A 25 -25.97 22.53 17.25
C ASN A 25 -26.80 22.39 15.97
N GLY A 26 -27.74 21.44 15.90
CA GLY A 26 -28.79 21.43 14.87
C GLY A 26 -28.30 21.20 13.43
N ARG A 27 -27.03 20.82 13.23
CA ARG A 27 -26.54 20.27 11.97
C ARG A 27 -26.60 18.75 12.05
N CYS A 28 -27.64 18.17 11.48
CA CYS A 28 -27.66 16.75 11.23
C CYS A 28 -26.62 16.46 10.14
N SER A 29 -25.45 15.95 10.55
CA SER A 29 -24.42 15.49 9.62
C SER A 29 -24.89 14.15 9.06
N PRO A 30 -24.87 13.94 7.73
CA PRO A 30 -25.09 12.60 7.18
C PRO A 30 -24.12 11.63 7.87
N TYR A 31 -24.63 10.46 8.27
CA TYR A 31 -23.82 9.39 8.81
C TYR A 31 -22.60 9.17 7.90
N CYS A 32 -21.41 9.45 8.44
CA CYS A 32 -20.18 9.38 7.65
C CYS A 32 -19.76 7.94 7.52
N ASN A 33 -20.23 7.29 6.46
CA ASN A 33 -19.77 5.96 6.12
C ASN A 33 -18.34 6.06 5.56
N GLU A 34 -17.34 5.76 6.39
CA GLU A 34 -15.96 5.69 5.96
C GLU A 34 -15.71 4.36 5.26
N MET A 35 -15.29 4.43 4.00
CA MET A 35 -14.82 3.23 3.30
C MET A 35 -13.54 2.74 3.97
N LYS A 36 -13.50 1.46 4.36
CA LYS A 36 -12.29 0.89 4.97
C LYS A 36 -11.17 0.88 3.94
N ARG A 37 -9.95 1.16 4.37
CA ARG A 37 -8.76 1.11 3.49
C ARG A 37 -8.63 -0.24 2.79
N SER A 38 -8.92 -1.34 3.49
CA SER A 38 -8.93 -2.70 2.95
C SER A 38 -9.91 -2.89 1.79
N ASP A 39 -11.04 -2.17 1.80
CA ASP A 39 -12.01 -2.23 0.71
C ASP A 39 -11.51 -1.55 -0.56
N ILE A 40 -10.60 -0.59 -0.45
CA ILE A 40 -9.94 0.03 -1.60
C ILE A 40 -8.81 -0.88 -2.09
N GLU A 41 -7.96 -1.35 -1.17
CA GLU A 41 -6.73 -2.07 -1.49
C GLU A 41 -7.00 -3.35 -2.30
N LYS A 42 -8.14 -4.03 -2.08
CA LYS A 42 -8.56 -5.20 -2.87
C LYS A 42 -8.87 -4.91 -4.35
N HIS A 43 -8.96 -3.65 -4.76
CA HIS A 43 -9.35 -3.22 -6.11
C HIS A 43 -8.24 -2.46 -6.87
N LEU A 44 -7.00 -2.47 -6.36
CA LEU A 44 -5.88 -1.74 -6.99
C LEU A 44 -5.04 -2.58 -7.96
N SER A 45 -5.40 -3.86 -8.19
CA SER A 45 -4.69 -4.77 -9.10
C SER A 45 -3.17 -4.78 -8.80
N THR A 46 -2.33 -4.59 -9.82
CA THR A 46 -0.85 -4.55 -9.70
C THR A 46 -0.29 -3.35 -8.92
N LYS A 47 -1.16 -2.45 -8.43
CA LYS A 47 -0.86 -1.30 -7.56
C LYS A 47 -1.23 -1.51 -6.09
N THR A 48 -1.80 -2.67 -5.77
CA THR A 48 -2.08 -3.06 -4.38
C THR A 48 -0.75 -3.15 -3.61
N PRO A 49 -0.60 -2.44 -2.48
CA PRO A 49 0.57 -2.59 -1.62
C PRO A 49 0.71 -4.03 -1.13
N TYR A 50 1.93 -4.55 -1.06
CA TYR A 50 2.16 -5.94 -0.70
C TYR A 50 1.67 -6.26 0.71
N ARG A 51 1.79 -5.32 1.67
CA ARG A 51 1.26 -5.51 3.04
C ARG A 51 -0.23 -5.85 3.11
N ALA A 52 -1.02 -5.46 2.10
CA ALA A 52 -2.46 -5.73 2.06
C ALA A 52 -2.78 -7.19 1.69
N ILE A 53 -1.82 -7.91 1.09
CA ILE A 53 -1.97 -9.28 0.60
C ILE A 53 -0.85 -10.22 1.08
N ALA A 54 0.01 -9.73 1.97
CA ALA A 54 1.19 -10.46 2.39
C ALA A 54 0.82 -11.72 3.16
N ASN A 55 1.62 -12.78 2.96
CA ASN A 55 1.62 -13.91 3.88
C ASN A 55 2.57 -13.59 5.04
N PHE A 56 2.01 -13.48 6.24
CA PHE A 56 2.74 -13.19 7.46
C PHE A 56 3.24 -14.45 8.18
N ASP A 57 2.93 -15.65 7.68
CA ASP A 57 3.50 -16.89 8.19
C ASP A 57 4.99 -16.98 7.83
N ASP A 58 5.82 -16.85 8.85
CA ASP A 58 7.27 -16.90 8.78
C ASP A 58 7.86 -18.17 9.43
N LYS A 59 7.01 -19.14 9.78
CA LYS A 59 7.46 -20.40 10.36
C LYS A 59 8.27 -21.22 9.35
N PRO A 60 9.37 -21.86 9.78
CA PRO A 60 10.08 -22.79 8.93
C PRO A 60 9.15 -23.88 8.39
N PRO A 61 9.12 -24.11 7.06
CA PRO A 61 8.30 -25.17 6.50
C PRO A 61 8.91 -26.54 6.81
N VAL A 62 8.07 -27.50 7.21
CA VAL A 62 8.49 -28.86 7.56
C VAL A 62 7.91 -29.84 6.54
N TYR A 63 8.79 -30.60 5.89
CA TYR A 63 8.43 -31.66 4.97
C TYR A 63 9.21 -32.92 5.35
N GLU A 64 8.52 -34.02 5.67
CA GLU A 64 9.15 -35.24 6.17
C GLU A 64 10.17 -35.81 5.16
N GLY A 65 11.39 -36.09 5.63
CA GLY A 65 12.48 -36.60 4.80
C GLY A 65 13.11 -35.57 3.84
N CYS A 66 12.69 -34.31 3.85
CA CYS A 66 13.23 -33.27 2.98
C CYS A 66 13.99 -32.19 3.78
N GLN A 67 15.09 -31.71 3.21
CA GLN A 67 15.82 -30.54 3.71
C GLN A 67 16.01 -29.53 2.59
N PRO A 68 15.78 -28.23 2.83
CA PRO A 68 15.98 -27.21 1.82
C PRO A 68 17.49 -27.08 1.53
N THR A 69 17.87 -26.95 0.26
CA THR A 69 19.29 -26.88 -0.15
C THR A 69 19.67 -25.58 -0.85
N ARG A 70 18.72 -24.95 -1.55
CA ARG A 70 18.90 -23.70 -2.29
C ARG A 70 17.58 -22.94 -2.36
N ILE A 71 17.67 -21.61 -2.43
CA ILE A 71 16.53 -20.72 -2.63
C ILE A 71 16.80 -19.87 -3.87
N TRP A 72 15.81 -19.80 -4.76
CA TRP A 72 15.81 -18.93 -5.93
C TRP A 72 14.63 -17.99 -5.82
N CYS A 73 14.89 -16.69 -5.80
CA CYS A 73 13.86 -15.67 -5.63
C CYS A 73 13.79 -14.77 -6.88
N ILE A 74 12.59 -14.57 -7.39
CA ILE A 74 12.28 -13.51 -8.36
C ILE A 74 11.31 -12.56 -7.67
N ILE A 75 11.83 -11.41 -7.25
CA ILE A 75 11.09 -10.44 -6.45
C ILE A 75 10.86 -9.19 -7.30
N ARG A 76 9.61 -8.79 -7.45
CA ARG A 76 9.26 -7.51 -8.08
C ARG A 76 9.73 -6.37 -7.18
N HIS A 77 10.09 -5.23 -7.77
CA HIS A 77 10.33 -4.01 -6.99
C HIS A 77 9.16 -3.70 -6.03
N GLY A 78 9.44 -3.06 -4.90
CA GLY A 78 8.42 -2.61 -3.95
C GLY A 78 7.55 -1.46 -4.48
N THR A 79 6.64 -0.98 -3.65
CA THR A 79 5.79 0.18 -3.95
C THR A 79 6.61 1.41 -4.37
N ARG A 80 6.10 2.13 -5.38
CA ARG A 80 6.83 3.22 -6.05
C ARG A 80 5.90 4.35 -6.48
N ASN A 81 6.50 5.51 -6.75
CA ASN A 81 5.81 6.62 -7.39
C ASN A 81 5.35 6.28 -8.82
N PRO A 82 4.31 6.97 -9.35
CA PRO A 82 3.88 6.84 -10.74
C PRO A 82 4.93 7.37 -11.73
N SER A 83 4.70 7.19 -13.03
CA SER A 83 5.51 7.85 -14.07
C SER A 83 5.19 9.34 -14.16
N LYS A 84 6.11 10.15 -14.66
CA LYS A 84 5.95 11.60 -14.81
C LYS A 84 4.62 12.02 -15.45
N ASN A 85 4.29 11.47 -16.61
CA ASN A 85 3.01 11.77 -17.29
C ASN A 85 1.77 11.46 -16.43
N VAL A 86 1.86 10.45 -15.56
CA VAL A 86 0.76 10.08 -14.64
C VAL A 86 0.71 11.05 -13.46
N ILE A 87 1.86 11.47 -12.93
CA ILE A 87 1.97 12.48 -11.87
C ILE A 87 1.36 13.80 -12.36
N GLU A 88 1.78 14.30 -13.52
CA GLU A 88 1.26 15.54 -14.12
C GLU A 88 -0.25 15.47 -14.34
N LYS A 89 -0.74 14.37 -14.95
CA LYS A 89 -2.18 14.16 -15.17
C LYS A 89 -2.95 14.12 -13.86
N ALA A 90 -2.47 13.36 -12.87
CA ALA A 90 -3.12 13.24 -11.57
C ALA A 90 -3.17 14.59 -10.85
N LYS A 91 -2.07 15.33 -10.85
CA LYS A 91 -1.97 16.68 -10.26
C LYS A 91 -3.03 17.62 -10.84
N ASN A 92 -3.16 17.66 -12.16
CA ASN A 92 -4.13 18.53 -12.82
C ASN A 92 -5.58 18.07 -12.58
N VAL A 93 -5.86 16.78 -12.77
CA VAL A 93 -7.22 16.23 -12.60
C VAL A 93 -7.71 16.37 -11.16
N LEU A 94 -6.87 16.01 -10.17
CA LEU A 94 -7.27 16.01 -8.77
C LEU A 94 -7.42 17.42 -8.20
N LYS A 95 -6.60 18.39 -8.62
CA LYS A 95 -6.77 19.81 -8.25
C LYS A 95 -8.09 20.35 -8.80
N ASN A 96 -8.34 20.16 -10.10
CA ASN A 96 -9.60 20.60 -10.72
C ASN A 96 -10.81 19.92 -10.08
N LEU A 97 -10.70 18.64 -9.71
CA LEU A 97 -11.77 17.91 -9.03
C LEU A 97 -12.03 18.48 -7.63
N LYS A 98 -10.98 18.76 -6.85
CA LYS A 98 -11.09 19.43 -5.56
C LYS A 98 -11.81 20.77 -5.69
N ASP A 99 -11.40 21.63 -6.61
CA ASP A 99 -12.00 22.95 -6.79
C ASP A 99 -13.48 22.85 -7.17
N ARG A 100 -13.83 21.93 -8.08
CA ARG A 100 -15.22 21.67 -8.46
C ARG A 100 -16.08 21.16 -7.31
N ILE A 101 -15.53 20.33 -6.43
CA ILE A 101 -16.24 19.83 -5.24
C ILE A 101 -16.46 20.99 -4.26
N LEU A 102 -15.43 21.80 -4.00
CA LEU A 102 -15.50 22.88 -3.02
C LEU A 102 -16.41 24.05 -3.45
N LEU A 103 -16.51 24.32 -4.77
CA LEU A 103 -17.36 25.39 -5.31
C LEU A 103 -18.82 24.97 -5.50
N ASN A 104 -19.13 23.67 -5.46
CA ASN A 104 -20.48 23.18 -5.73
C ASN A 104 -21.28 23.02 -4.42
N SER A 105 -22.24 23.91 -4.20
CA SER A 105 -23.15 23.89 -3.04
C SER A 105 -24.01 22.64 -2.94
N GLU A 106 -24.23 21.94 -4.07
CA GLU A 106 -25.03 20.72 -4.14
C GLU A 106 -24.24 19.47 -3.71
N VAL A 107 -22.91 19.56 -3.58
CA VAL A 107 -22.11 18.43 -3.11
C VAL A 107 -22.23 18.30 -1.59
N SER A 108 -22.94 17.26 -1.16
CA SER A 108 -23.04 16.90 0.25
C SER A 108 -21.95 15.91 0.64
N LEU A 109 -20.87 16.43 1.24
CA LEU A 109 -19.85 15.64 1.93
C LEU A 109 -19.93 15.91 3.43
N CYS A 110 -19.55 14.91 4.23
CA CYS A 110 -19.35 15.09 5.66
C CYS A 110 -18.40 16.25 5.97
N LEU A 111 -18.68 17.00 7.04
CA LEU A 111 -17.87 18.15 7.46
C LEU A 111 -16.38 17.78 7.59
N LYS A 112 -16.08 16.63 8.23
CA LYS A 112 -14.71 16.09 8.33
C LYS A 112 -14.03 15.90 6.97
N HIS A 113 -14.74 15.33 5.99
CA HIS A 113 -14.18 15.12 4.66
C HIS A 113 -14.01 16.43 3.89
N MET A 114 -14.92 17.38 4.09
CA MET A 114 -14.78 18.73 3.54
C MET A 114 -13.54 19.43 4.06
N ASP A 115 -13.26 19.34 5.36
CA ASP A 115 -12.08 19.98 5.95
C ASP A 115 -10.79 19.30 5.47
N ILE A 116 -10.74 17.97 5.43
CA ILE A 116 -9.62 17.24 4.83
C ILE A 116 -9.41 17.65 3.37
N LEU A 117 -10.48 17.80 2.59
CA LEU A 117 -10.38 18.19 1.18
C LEU A 117 -9.89 19.64 1.01
N LYS A 118 -10.33 20.58 1.87
CA LYS A 118 -9.83 21.97 1.87
C LYS A 118 -8.32 22.03 2.11
N ASP A 119 -7.81 21.20 3.03
CA ASP A 119 -6.39 21.16 3.38
C ASP A 119 -5.57 20.26 2.43
N TRP A 120 -6.23 19.39 1.67
CA TRP A 120 -5.55 18.46 0.78
C TRP A 120 -4.71 19.17 -0.29
N GLN A 121 -3.49 18.69 -0.50
CA GLN A 121 -2.59 19.15 -1.54
C GLN A 121 -1.94 17.96 -2.23
N PHE A 122 -1.69 18.09 -3.53
CA PHE A 122 -0.91 17.11 -4.27
C PHE A 122 0.58 17.28 -3.94
N LYS A 123 1.20 16.28 -3.32
CA LYS A 123 2.56 16.35 -2.74
C LYS A 123 3.63 15.53 -3.48
N VAL A 124 3.28 14.82 -4.55
CA VAL A 124 4.25 13.98 -5.29
C VAL A 124 5.01 14.84 -6.29
N ALA A 125 6.34 14.86 -6.18
CA ALA A 125 7.21 15.61 -7.07
C ALA A 125 7.44 14.83 -8.39
N GLU A 126 7.57 15.54 -9.51
CA GLU A 126 7.68 14.91 -10.84
C GLU A 126 9.06 14.28 -11.05
N GLU A 127 10.08 14.86 -10.42
CA GLU A 127 11.46 14.39 -10.39
C GLU A 127 11.63 13.05 -9.66
N GLU A 128 10.69 12.69 -8.78
CA GLU A 128 10.68 11.41 -8.06
C GLU A 128 9.92 10.32 -8.84
N GLU A 129 9.73 10.49 -10.16
CA GLU A 129 8.95 9.53 -10.95
C GLU A 129 9.53 8.12 -10.91
N LYS A 130 8.65 7.13 -10.74
CA LYS A 130 8.99 5.70 -10.67
C LYS A 130 9.97 5.32 -9.57
N PHE A 131 10.35 6.24 -8.69
CA PHE A 131 11.23 5.95 -7.56
C PHE A 131 10.53 5.03 -6.57
N LEU A 132 11.31 4.11 -6.00
CA LEU A 132 10.86 3.38 -4.81
C LEU A 132 10.53 4.39 -3.71
N VAL A 133 9.45 4.16 -2.99
CA VAL A 133 9.05 4.98 -1.83
C VAL A 133 9.17 4.15 -0.55
N THR A 134 9.09 4.80 0.61
CA THR A 134 9.24 4.15 1.92
C THR A 134 8.37 2.91 2.10
N GLU A 135 7.10 2.95 1.68
CA GLU A 135 6.23 1.76 1.69
C GLU A 135 6.88 0.57 0.97
N GLY A 136 7.53 0.80 -0.18
CA GLY A 136 8.21 -0.23 -0.94
C GLY A 136 9.53 -0.70 -0.34
N GLU A 137 10.19 0.14 0.45
CA GLU A 137 11.38 -0.24 1.22
C GLU A 137 10.96 -1.18 2.37
N ASP A 138 9.96 -0.77 3.14
CA ASP A 138 9.42 -1.54 4.27
C ASP A 138 8.86 -2.89 3.81
N GLU A 139 8.09 -2.92 2.71
CA GLU A 139 7.58 -4.15 2.11
C GLU A 139 8.67 -5.19 1.84
N LEU A 140 9.85 -4.75 1.41
CA LEU A 140 10.96 -5.64 1.04
C LEU A 140 11.85 -6.01 2.21
N ILE A 141 12.03 -5.10 3.17
CA ILE A 141 12.69 -5.39 4.44
C ILE A 141 11.92 -6.49 5.17
N GLU A 142 10.61 -6.29 5.39
CA GLU A 142 9.80 -7.27 6.11
C GLU A 142 9.66 -8.59 5.35
N LEU A 143 9.61 -8.54 4.01
CA LEU A 143 9.61 -9.77 3.20
C LEU A 143 10.91 -10.56 3.36
N ALA A 144 12.05 -9.87 3.40
CA ALA A 144 13.35 -10.49 3.62
C ALA A 144 13.48 -11.12 5.01
N GLU A 145 13.07 -10.40 6.05
CA GLU A 145 13.04 -10.90 7.43
C GLU A 145 12.20 -12.18 7.53
N ARG A 146 10.99 -12.18 6.96
CA ARG A 146 10.15 -13.38 6.92
C ARG A 146 10.79 -14.52 6.14
N LEU A 147 11.47 -14.23 5.02
CA LEU A 147 12.15 -15.27 4.25
C LEU A 147 13.30 -15.89 5.05
N GLN A 148 14.07 -15.07 5.76
CA GLN A 148 15.15 -15.53 6.64
C GLN A 148 14.61 -16.39 7.79
N ASN A 149 13.55 -15.94 8.47
CA ASN A 149 12.89 -16.70 9.54
C ASN A 149 12.40 -18.08 9.08
N ARG A 150 11.93 -18.18 7.83
CA ARG A 150 11.47 -19.45 7.25
C ARG A 150 12.62 -20.40 6.89
N PHE A 151 13.80 -19.88 6.57
CA PHE A 151 14.93 -20.68 6.09
C PHE A 151 16.27 -20.28 6.74
N PRO A 152 16.36 -20.29 8.08
CA PRO A 152 17.54 -19.76 8.79
C PRO A 152 18.81 -20.57 8.48
N SER A 153 18.69 -21.86 8.13
CA SER A 153 19.82 -22.70 7.75
C SER A 153 20.41 -22.38 6.36
N LEU A 154 19.61 -21.81 5.46
CA LEU A 154 20.06 -21.39 4.12
C LEU A 154 20.39 -19.91 4.04
N ILE A 155 19.83 -19.11 4.95
CA ILE A 155 19.96 -17.65 4.96
C ILE A 155 20.53 -17.21 6.31
N PRO A 156 21.83 -17.45 6.58
CA PRO A 156 22.44 -17.00 7.82
C PRO A 156 22.42 -15.47 7.95
N GLU A 157 22.43 -14.97 9.18
CA GLU A 157 22.39 -13.52 9.51
C GLU A 157 23.60 -12.74 8.97
N ASN A 158 24.74 -13.42 8.78
CA ASN A 158 25.94 -12.78 8.25
C ASN A 158 26.02 -12.96 6.75
N TYR A 159 26.28 -11.86 6.05
CA TYR A 159 26.50 -11.89 4.61
C TYR A 159 27.80 -12.62 4.25
N ASP A 160 27.72 -13.54 3.29
CA ASP A 160 28.88 -14.17 2.65
C ASP A 160 28.72 -14.11 1.12
N PRO A 161 29.64 -13.45 0.39
CA PRO A 161 29.55 -13.31 -1.07
C PRO A 161 29.73 -14.62 -1.84
N SER A 162 30.19 -15.70 -1.20
CA SER A 162 30.32 -17.03 -1.82
C SER A 162 28.99 -17.80 -1.87
N ILE A 163 28.02 -17.43 -1.03
CA ILE A 163 26.70 -18.09 -0.95
C ILE A 163 25.58 -17.25 -1.55
N TYR A 164 25.71 -15.92 -1.58
CA TYR A 164 24.68 -15.01 -2.08
C TYR A 164 25.03 -14.42 -3.46
N TYR A 165 24.03 -14.40 -4.35
CA TYR A 165 24.12 -13.70 -5.62
C TYR A 165 22.91 -12.79 -5.83
N PHE A 166 23.16 -11.48 -5.91
CA PHE A 166 22.13 -10.48 -6.21
C PHE A 166 22.13 -10.12 -7.69
N LYS A 167 20.93 -9.99 -8.27
CA LYS A 167 20.74 -9.53 -9.66
C LYS A 167 19.51 -8.63 -9.73
N TYR A 168 19.63 -7.52 -10.45
CA TYR A 168 18.57 -6.52 -10.58
C TYR A 168 18.64 -5.85 -11.95
N THR A 169 17.52 -5.29 -12.41
CA THR A 169 17.51 -4.50 -13.65
C THR A 169 18.13 -3.13 -13.44
N ALA A 170 18.63 -2.49 -14.49
CA ALA A 170 19.22 -1.16 -14.44
C ALA A 170 18.17 -0.04 -14.24
N THR A 171 17.47 -0.04 -13.10
CA THR A 171 16.55 1.02 -12.68
C THR A 171 16.69 1.31 -11.18
N GLN A 172 16.51 2.57 -10.79
CA GLN A 172 16.59 2.99 -9.39
C GLN A 172 15.71 2.12 -8.49
N ARG A 173 14.43 1.94 -8.84
CA ARG A 173 13.49 1.17 -8.02
C ARG A 173 13.92 -0.27 -7.76
N THR A 174 14.51 -0.95 -8.73
CA THR A 174 14.95 -2.35 -8.55
C THR A 174 16.27 -2.43 -7.80
N PHE A 175 17.14 -1.43 -7.93
CA PHE A 175 18.38 -1.37 -7.15
C PHE A 175 18.10 -1.06 -5.68
N GLU A 176 17.30 -0.04 -5.38
CA GLU A 176 16.90 0.26 -4.00
C GLU A 176 16.04 -0.86 -3.39
N SER A 177 15.24 -1.55 -4.21
CA SER A 177 14.55 -2.77 -3.76
C SER A 177 15.54 -3.86 -3.33
N ALA A 178 16.58 -4.11 -4.14
CA ALA A 178 17.60 -5.10 -3.78
C ALA A 178 18.32 -4.73 -2.48
N LYS A 179 18.62 -3.43 -2.27
CA LYS A 179 19.21 -2.95 -1.01
C LYS A 179 18.27 -3.09 0.18
N SER A 180 16.98 -2.78 0.01
CA SER A 180 15.98 -2.90 1.09
C SER A 180 15.80 -4.37 1.48
N PHE A 181 15.71 -5.26 0.50
CA PHE A 181 15.65 -6.69 0.73
C PHE A 181 16.91 -7.19 1.46
N ALA A 182 18.09 -6.79 1.01
CA ALA A 182 19.34 -7.17 1.67
C ALA A 182 19.47 -6.56 3.09
N THR A 183 18.89 -5.38 3.31
CA THR A 183 18.78 -4.75 4.63
C THR A 183 17.94 -5.61 5.59
N GLY A 184 16.83 -6.18 5.14
CA GLY A 184 16.04 -7.10 5.96
C GLY A 184 16.75 -8.43 6.24
N LEU A 185 17.59 -8.92 5.31
CA LEU A 185 18.36 -10.15 5.53
C LEU A 185 19.53 -9.99 6.52
N PHE A 186 20.27 -8.88 6.46
CA PHE A 186 21.56 -8.77 7.14
C PHE A 186 21.63 -7.58 8.12
N GLY A 187 20.55 -6.81 8.21
CA GLY A 187 20.51 -5.55 8.94
C GLY A 187 21.26 -4.41 8.25
N ARG A 188 20.92 -3.18 8.64
CA ARG A 188 21.49 -1.95 8.07
C ARG A 188 23.02 -1.82 8.23
N HIS A 189 23.61 -2.50 9.20
CA HIS A 189 25.03 -2.40 9.51
C HIS A 189 25.91 -3.20 8.53
N GLN A 190 25.36 -4.20 7.82
CA GLN A 190 26.12 -5.03 6.88
C GLN A 190 25.98 -4.59 5.41
N ILE A 191 25.06 -3.68 5.09
CA ILE A 191 24.70 -3.32 3.71
C ILE A 191 25.89 -2.83 2.86
N GLY A 192 26.91 -2.22 3.48
CA GLY A 192 28.11 -1.75 2.81
C GLY A 192 29.06 -2.86 2.33
N GLN A 193 28.89 -4.08 2.86
CA GLN A 193 29.70 -5.25 2.50
C GLN A 193 29.08 -6.04 1.33
N ILE A 194 27.82 -5.75 1.00
CA ILE A 194 27.06 -6.53 0.02
C ILE A 194 27.52 -6.21 -1.38
N ILE A 195 27.87 -7.25 -2.13
CA ILE A 195 28.30 -7.12 -3.52
C ILE A 195 27.06 -7.09 -4.42
N TYR A 196 26.85 -5.94 -5.06
CA TYR A 196 25.84 -5.76 -6.10
C TYR A 196 26.52 -5.74 -7.47
N PRO A 197 26.41 -6.81 -8.28
CA PRO A 197 26.92 -6.81 -9.64
C PRO A 197 26.34 -5.66 -10.46
N LYS A 198 27.12 -5.13 -11.41
CA LYS A 198 26.64 -4.11 -12.34
C LYS A 198 25.43 -4.67 -13.11
N PRO A 199 24.28 -3.96 -13.14
CA PRO A 199 23.11 -4.46 -13.82
C PRO A 199 23.31 -4.46 -15.33
N LEU A 200 22.69 -5.41 -16.02
CA LEU A 200 22.70 -5.46 -17.47
C LEU A 200 21.70 -4.45 -18.04
N HIS A 201 22.10 -3.74 -19.08
CA HIS A 201 21.20 -2.82 -19.79
C HIS A 201 20.10 -3.58 -20.53
N LYS A 202 20.48 -4.65 -21.23
CA LYS A 202 19.57 -5.66 -21.81
C LYS A 202 19.76 -6.95 -21.03
N ASP A 203 18.87 -7.20 -20.08
CA ASP A 203 18.98 -8.36 -19.20
C ASP A 203 18.15 -9.52 -19.75
N PRO A 204 18.76 -10.60 -20.29
CA PRO A 204 18.00 -11.70 -20.91
C PRO A 204 17.25 -12.55 -19.87
N VAL A 205 17.53 -12.40 -18.58
CA VAL A 205 16.91 -13.17 -17.50
C VAL A 205 15.82 -12.36 -16.80
N LEU A 206 16.03 -11.06 -16.59
CA LEU A 206 15.07 -10.19 -15.89
C LEU A 206 14.21 -9.34 -16.84
N ARG A 207 14.57 -9.26 -18.12
CA ARG A 207 13.87 -8.54 -19.18
C ARG A 207 14.02 -9.28 -20.52
N TRP A 208 13.51 -10.50 -20.58
CA TRP A 208 13.45 -11.24 -21.83
C TRP A 208 12.41 -10.60 -22.76
N GLU A 209 12.79 -10.38 -24.01
CA GLU A 209 11.86 -10.14 -25.09
C GLU A 209 11.37 -11.51 -25.58
N ILE A 210 10.05 -11.70 -25.63
CA ILE A 210 9.48 -12.84 -26.35
C ILE A 210 9.51 -12.42 -27.82
N ASN A 211 10.46 -12.96 -28.58
CA ASN A 211 10.46 -12.85 -30.04
C ASN A 211 9.24 -13.57 -30.63
#